data_AF-A0A268RHJ9-F1
#
_entry.id   AF-A0A268RHJ9-F1
#
_cell.length_a   1.000
_cell.length_b   1.000
_cell.length_c   1.000
_cell.angle_alpha   90.00
_cell.angle_beta   90.00
_cell.angle_gamma   90.00
#
_symmetry.space_group_name_H-M   'P 1'
#
loop_
_entity.id
_entity.type
_entity.pdbx_description
1 polymer ?
#
loop_
_entity_poly.entity_id
_entity_poly.type
_entity_poly.pdbx_seq_one_letter_code
_entity_poly.pdbx_strand_id
1 'polypeptide(L)'
;DFPTGGQIIGRSGIRKAYETGRGSITIRAKVEIEEKPSGKQVIIVKELPYQVNKAKLVEKIAELVRDKKIDGITDLRDESDRNGMRVVIEVRKDANANVLLNNL
;
A
#
# COMPACT_ATOMS: atom_id res chain seq x y z
N ASP A 1 12.74 9.89 11.52
CA ASP A 1 11.86 8.81 11.97
C ASP A 1 10.43 9.30 11.82
N PHE A 2 9.57 8.57 11.09
CA PHE A 2 8.19 9.02 10.85
C PHE A 2 7.25 8.35 11.86
N PRO A 3 6.34 9.08 12.51
CA PRO A 3 5.53 8.57 13.63
C PRO A 3 4.52 7.48 13.22
N THR A 4 4.31 7.26 11.92
CA THR A 4 3.40 6.24 11.36
C THR A 4 4.14 5.07 10.71
N GLY A 5 5.48 5.04 10.76
CA GLY A 5 6.28 4.02 10.07
C GLY A 5 6.34 4.23 8.54
N GLY A 6 6.41 3.12 7.80
CA GLY A 6 6.59 3.12 6.34
C GLY A 6 8.04 2.94 5.89
N GLN A 7 8.22 2.49 4.65
CA GLN A 7 9.54 2.20 4.07
C GLN A 7 10.00 3.36 3.20
N ILE A 8 11.13 3.98 3.55
CA ILE A 8 11.74 5.01 2.71
C ILE A 8 12.38 4.33 1.49
N ILE A 9 11.92 4.72 0.30
CA ILE A 9 12.48 4.25 -0.97
C ILE A 9 13.60 5.20 -1.40
N GLY A 10 14.83 4.68 -1.42
CA GLY A 10 16.00 5.40 -1.91
C GLY A 10 16.69 6.27 -0.85
N ARG A 11 18.02 6.11 -0.74
CA ARG A 11 18.87 6.87 0.20
C ARG A 11 19.39 8.19 -0.39
N SER A 12 19.31 8.35 -1.71
CA SER A 12 19.81 9.52 -2.44
C SER A 12 19.03 10.80 -2.13
N GLY A 13 17.70 10.70 -2.03
CA GLY A 13 16.83 11.83 -1.65
C GLY A 13 17.08 12.31 -0.22
N ILE A 14 17.35 11.37 0.68
CA ILE A 14 17.72 11.67 2.07
C ILE A 14 19.03 12.47 2.11
N ARG A 15 20.06 11.97 1.43
CA ARG A 15 21.39 12.61 1.42
C ARG A 15 21.33 14.04 0.86
N LYS A 16 20.63 14.23 -0.26
CA LYS A 16 20.45 15.55 -0.87
C LYS A 16 19.65 16.52 0.01
N ALA A 17 18.65 16.01 0.75
CA ALA A 17 17.89 16.80 1.71
C ALA A 17 18.77 17.32 2.86
N TYR A 18 19.66 16.48 3.39
CA TYR A 18 20.61 16.88 4.42
C TYR A 18 21.68 17.86 3.91
N GLU A 19 22.14 17.69 2.67
CA GLU A 19 23.20 18.52 2.09
C GLU A 19 22.70 19.90 1.63
N THR A 20 21.46 20.00 1.11
CA THR A 20 20.97 21.23 0.46
C THR A 20 19.80 21.89 1.18
N GLY A 21 19.29 21.27 2.25
CA GLY A 21 18.04 21.68 2.91
C GLY A 21 16.78 21.43 2.06
N ARG A 22 16.92 20.90 0.83
CA ARG A 22 15.82 20.58 -0.09
C ARG A 22 16.01 19.18 -0.66
N GLY A 23 15.03 18.31 -0.44
CA GLY A 23 15.03 16.98 -1.07
C GLY A 23 13.66 16.34 -0.98
N SER A 24 13.35 15.52 -1.98
CA SER A 24 12.13 14.72 -2.01
C SER A 24 12.45 13.30 -1.56
N ILE A 25 11.69 12.81 -0.59
CA ILE A 25 11.81 11.45 -0.08
C ILE A 25 10.53 10.72 -0.44
N THR A 26 10.67 9.55 -1.07
CA THR A 26 9.51 8.70 -1.36
C THR A 26 9.31 7.74 -0.21
N ILE A 27 8.11 7.71 0.36
CA ILE A 27 7.74 6.80 1.45
C ILE A 27 6.70 5.83 0.90
N ARG A 28 6.93 4.53 1.08
CA ARG A 28 6.03 3.46 0.66
C ARG A 28 5.35 2.82 1.87
N ALA A 29 4.10 2.42 1.69
CA ALA A 29 3.37 1.60 2.67
C ALA A 29 4.09 0.26 2.91
N LYS A 30 4.03 -0.25 4.13
CA LYS A 30 4.54 -1.59 4.43
C LYS A 30 3.45 -2.60 4.09
N VAL A 31 3.77 -3.47 3.14
CA VAL A 31 2.84 -4.42 2.54
C VAL A 31 3.44 -5.81 2.56
N GLU A 32 2.56 -6.80 2.70
CA GLU A 32 2.88 -8.22 2.62
C GLU A 32 1.94 -8.87 1.63
N ILE A 33 2.43 -9.84 0.86
CA ILE A 33 1.60 -10.63 -0.06
C ILE A 33 1.53 -12.04 0.49
N GLU A 34 0.34 -12.49 0.84
CA GLU A 34 0.06 -13.84 1.30
C GLU A 34 -0.66 -14.63 0.20
N GLU A 35 -0.38 -15.93 0.12
CA GLU A 35 -1.10 -16.85 -0.76
C GLU A 35 -2.09 -17.65 0.08
N LYS A 36 -3.39 -17.54 -0.23
CA LYS A 36 -4.43 -18.31 0.44
C LYS A 36 -4.41 -19.76 -0.03
N PRO A 37 -4.88 -20.72 0.78
CA PRO A 37 -5.02 -22.13 0.37
C PRO A 37 -5.89 -22.33 -0.88
N SER A 38 -6.77 -21.37 -1.17
CA SER A 38 -7.56 -21.37 -2.39
C SER A 38 -6.74 -21.08 -3.66
N GLY A 39 -5.46 -20.72 -3.56
CA GLY A 39 -4.58 -20.28 -4.65
C GLY A 39 -4.78 -18.81 -5.06
N LYS A 40 -5.49 -18.02 -4.24
CA LYS A 40 -5.62 -16.57 -4.45
C LYS A 40 -4.52 -15.83 -3.70
N GLN A 41 -3.95 -14.81 -4.32
CA GLN A 41 -3.04 -13.90 -3.65
C GLN A 41 -3.81 -12.79 -2.93
N VAL A 42 -3.27 -12.34 -1.80
CA VAL A 42 -3.86 -11.29 -0.97
C VAL A 42 -2.78 -10.32 -0.57
N ILE A 43 -3.02 -9.03 -0.83
CA ILE A 43 -2.15 -7.95 -0.42
C ILE A 43 -2.64 -7.43 0.93
N ILE A 44 -1.73 -7.35 1.89
CA ILE A 44 -1.99 -6.94 3.26
C ILE A 44 -1.17 -5.69 3.52
N VAL A 45 -1.85 -4.57 3.75
CA VAL A 45 -1.22 -3.30 4.15
C VAL A 45 -1.16 -3.23 5.67
N LYS A 46 0.05 -3.19 6.22
CA LYS A 46 0.31 -3.15 7.68
C LYS A 46 0.60 -1.74 8.19
N GLU A 47 1.23 -0.89 7.38
CA GLU A 47 1.60 0.48 7.76
C GLU A 47 1.39 1.43 6.58
N LEU A 48 0.91 2.66 6.83
CA LEU A 48 0.79 3.71 5.82
C LEU A 48 1.85 4.79 5.98
N PRO A 49 2.23 5.47 4.87
CA PRO A 49 3.07 6.65 4.93
C PRO A 49 2.47 7.76 5.81
N TYR A 50 3.34 8.61 6.33
CA TYR A 50 2.94 9.75 7.16
C TYR A 50 1.96 10.68 6.41
N GLN A 51 0.94 11.15 7.13
CA GLN A 51 -0.17 11.98 6.62
C GLN A 51 -1.11 11.31 5.61
N VAL A 52 -1.02 9.99 5.39
CA VAL A 52 -2.01 9.27 4.57
C VAL A 52 -3.20 8.89 5.42
N ASN A 53 -4.40 9.32 5.01
CA ASN A 53 -5.65 8.92 5.64
C ASN A 53 -6.09 7.55 5.10
N LYS A 54 -6.23 6.57 5.99
CA LYS A 54 -6.65 5.20 5.65
C LYS A 54 -7.99 5.15 4.91
N ALA A 55 -9.02 5.84 5.41
CA ALA A 55 -10.34 5.80 4.80
C ALA A 55 -10.32 6.34 3.37
N LYS A 56 -9.60 7.45 3.15
CA LYS A 56 -9.40 8.01 1.80
C LYS A 56 -8.62 7.07 0.88
N LEU A 57 -7.63 6.35 1.40
CA LEU A 57 -6.90 5.35 0.60
C LEU A 57 -7.84 4.24 0.16
N VAL A 58 -8.60 3.64 1.08
CA VAL A 58 -9.54 2.56 0.78
C VAL A 58 -10.60 3.03 -0.23
N GLU A 59 -11.15 4.23 -0.04
CA GLU A 59 -12.09 4.84 -0.98
C GLU A 59 -11.48 5.03 -2.37
N LYS A 60 -10.24 5.53 -2.45
CA LYS A 60 -9.54 5.72 -3.73
C LYS A 60 -9.30 4.40 -4.45
N ILE A 61 -8.90 3.34 -3.74
CA ILE A 61 -8.71 2.01 -4.32
C ILE A 61 -10.05 1.49 -4.85
N ALA A 62 -11.13 1.63 -4.08
CA ALA A 62 -12.46 1.21 -4.51
C ALA A 62 -12.94 1.98 -5.76
N GLU A 63 -12.65 3.27 -5.85
CA GLU A 63 -12.92 4.10 -7.03
C GLU A 63 -12.12 3.60 -8.25
N LEU A 64 -10.82 3.36 -8.11
CA LEU A 64 -9.97 2.86 -9.20
C LEU A 64 -10.41 1.50 -9.74
N VAL A 65 -10.90 0.62 -8.86
CA VAL A 65 -11.48 -0.68 -9.23
C VAL A 65 -12.81 -0.49 -9.96
N ARG A 66 -13.68 0.40 -9.45
CA ARG A 66 -14.99 0.70 -10.06
C ARG A 66 -14.83 1.33 -11.46
N ASP A 67 -13.86 2.22 -11.62
CA ASP A 67 -13.51 2.86 -12.89
C ASP A 67 -12.78 1.91 -13.86
N LYS A 68 -12.53 0.66 -13.46
CA LYS A 68 -11.72 -0.33 -14.20
C LYS A 68 -10.31 0.15 -14.56
N LYS A 69 -9.78 1.13 -13.82
CA LYS A 69 -8.37 1.55 -13.93
C LYS A 69 -7.45 0.49 -13.33
N ILE A 70 -7.93 -0.19 -12.29
CA ILE A 70 -7.27 -1.35 -11.69
C ILE A 70 -8.22 -2.52 -11.82
N ASP A 71 -7.82 -3.52 -12.60
CA ASP A 71 -8.55 -4.77 -12.77
C ASP A 71 -7.83 -5.91 -12.03
N GLY A 72 -8.58 -6.85 -11.47
CA GLY A 72 -8.03 -8.00 -10.76
C GLY A 72 -8.23 -7.98 -9.25
N ILE A 73 -8.68 -6.88 -8.66
CA ILE A 73 -9.09 -6.84 -7.24
C ILE A 73 -10.49 -7.44 -7.12
N THR A 74 -10.63 -8.51 -6.33
CA THR A 74 -11.95 -9.14 -6.07
C THR A 74 -12.63 -8.60 -4.83
N ASP A 75 -11.85 -8.15 -3.86
CA ASP A 75 -12.38 -7.74 -2.56
C ASP A 75 -11.42 -6.77 -1.87
N LEU A 76 -11.98 -5.84 -1.09
CA LEU A 76 -11.24 -4.82 -0.35
C LEU A 76 -11.89 -4.67 1.02
N ARG A 77 -11.15 -5.00 2.09
CA ARG A 77 -11.62 -4.97 3.47
C ARG A 77 -10.66 -4.23 4.38
N ASP A 78 -11.21 -3.43 5.27
CA ASP A 78 -10.47 -2.81 6.37
C ASP A 78 -10.70 -3.64 7.64
N GLU A 79 -9.69 -4.41 8.03
CA GLU A 79 -9.64 -5.26 9.23
C GLU A 79 -8.81 -4.60 10.35
N SER A 80 -8.59 -3.27 10.27
CA SER A 80 -7.81 -2.56 11.28
C SER A 80 -8.53 -2.54 12.63
N ASP A 81 -7.79 -2.78 13.70
CA ASP A 81 -8.27 -2.72 15.07
C ASP A 81 -7.52 -1.65 15.89
N ARG A 82 -7.63 -1.70 17.23
CA ARG A 82 -6.89 -0.78 18.12
C ARG A 82 -5.40 -1.12 18.24
N ASN A 83 -4.99 -2.32 17.83
CA ASN A 83 -3.63 -2.84 18.00
C ASN A 83 -2.78 -2.70 16.73
N GLY A 84 -3.42 -2.51 15.57
CA GLY A 84 -2.71 -2.33 14.32
C GLY A 84 -3.61 -2.04 13.13
N MET A 85 -3.00 -1.51 12.09
CA MET A 85 -3.69 -1.29 10.83
C MET A 85 -3.57 -2.54 9.96
N ARG A 86 -4.69 -2.94 9.35
CA ARG A 86 -4.74 -4.07 8.44
C ARG A 86 -5.76 -3.82 7.34
N VAL A 87 -5.28 -3.48 6.15
CA VAL A 87 -6.13 -3.41 4.95
C VAL A 87 -5.84 -4.63 4.08
N VAL A 88 -6.89 -5.36 3.74
CA VAL A 88 -6.84 -6.63 3.00
C VAL A 88 -7.39 -6.40 1.61
N ILE A 89 -6.58 -6.71 0.60
CA ILE A 89 -6.95 -6.60 -0.81
C ILE A 89 -6.83 -7.99 -1.42
N GLU A 90 -7.96 -8.62 -1.75
CA GLU A 90 -7.94 -9.91 -2.44
C GLU A 90 -7.82 -9.73 -3.95
N VAL A 91 -7.00 -10.58 -4.55
CA VAL A 91 -6.72 -10.56 -5.98
C VAL A 91 -7.31 -11.82 -6.64
N ARG A 92 -7.78 -11.69 -7.89
CA ARG A 92 -8.20 -12.84 -8.69
C ARG A 92 -7.02 -13.77 -8.94
N LYS A 93 -7.29 -15.06 -9.14
CA LYS A 93 -6.23 -16.08 -9.35
C LYS A 93 -5.38 -15.84 -10.60
N ASP A 94 -5.95 -15.20 -11.61
CA ASP A 94 -5.30 -14.89 -12.88
C ASP A 94 -4.53 -13.56 -12.85
N ALA A 95 -4.65 -12.79 -11.78
CA ALA A 95 -4.00 -11.49 -11.62
C ALA A 95 -2.78 -11.59 -10.70
N ASN A 96 -1.73 -10.84 -11.05
CA ASN A 96 -0.48 -10.83 -10.28
C ASN A 96 -0.53 -9.72 -9.22
N ALA A 97 -0.49 -10.11 -7.94
CA ALA A 97 -0.55 -9.17 -6.82
C ALA A 97 0.61 -8.15 -6.81
N ASN A 98 1.81 -8.51 -7.30
CA ASN A 98 2.93 -7.57 -7.37
C ASN A 98 2.71 -6.47 -8.41
N VAL A 99 2.09 -6.81 -9.55
CA VAL A 99 1.76 -5.83 -10.59
C VAL A 99 0.69 -4.87 -10.10
N LEU A 100 -0.34 -5.40 -9.42
CA LEU A 100 -1.38 -4.56 -8.82
C LEU A 100 -0.83 -3.67 -7.72
N LEU A 101 0.04 -4.20 -6.85
CA LEU A 101 0.72 -3.42 -5.81
C LEU A 101 1.51 -2.24 -6.38
N ASN A 102 2.13 -2.39 -7.55
CA ASN A 102 2.87 -1.30 -8.19
C ASN A 102 1.97 -0.24 -8.84
N ASN A 103 0.72 -0.59 -9.15
CA ASN A 103 -0.26 0.30 -9.76
C ASN A 103 -1.19 0.98 -8.73
N LEU A 104 -1.08 0.60 -7.45
CA LEU A 104 -1.77 1.20 -6.30
C LEU A 104 -0.96 2.35 -5.69
#